data_AF-A0A3N1HZ44-F1
#
_entry.id   AF-A0A3N1HZ44-F1
#
_cell.length_a   1.000
_cell.length_b   1.000
_cell.length_c   1.000
_cell.angle_alpha   90.00
_cell.angle_beta   90.00
_cell.angle_gamma   90.00
#
_symmetry.space_group_name_H-M   'P 1'
#
loop_
_entity.id
_entity.type
_entity.pdbx_description
1 polymer ?
#
loop_
_entity_poly.entity_id
_entity_poly.type
_entity_poly.pdbx_seq_one_letter_code
_entity_poly.pdbx_strand_id
1 'polypeptide(L)' 'MPTDAVGRFLAALDPDHREAIGAEPREEQERLAAAWERELEADDELDTLDELSPPAAEAEAARRVLERELG' A
#
# COMPACT_ATOMS: atom_id res chain seq x y z
N MET A 1 -11.32 13.86 7.86
CA MET A 1 -10.81 13.99 6.48
C MET A 1 -10.77 12.58 5.94
N PRO A 2 -11.50 12.22 4.87
CA PRO A 2 -11.34 10.90 4.24
C PRO A 2 -9.87 10.80 3.85
N THR A 3 -9.22 9.88 4.55
CA THR A 3 -7.79 9.84 4.82
C THR A 3 -7.01 9.72 3.51
N ASP A 4 -5.91 10.45 3.34
CA ASP A 4 -5.08 10.39 2.13
C ASP A 4 -4.48 8.99 1.95
N ALA A 5 -5.26 8.09 1.34
CA ALA A 5 -4.91 6.69 1.12
C ALA A 5 -3.64 6.59 0.27
N VAL A 6 -3.55 7.46 -0.75
CA VAL A 6 -2.34 7.57 -1.59
C VAL A 6 -1.14 8.03 -0.75
N GLY A 7 -1.29 9.05 0.09
CA GLY A 7 -0.21 9.51 0.96
C GLY A 7 0.30 8.44 1.93
N ARG A 8 -0.60 7.64 2.51
CA ARG A 8 -0.22 6.51 3.39
C ARG A 8 0.41 5.37 2.61
N PHE A 9 -0.18 4.97 1.49
CA PHE A 9 0.37 3.95 0.61
C PHE A 9 1.80 4.31 0.17
N LEU A 10 2.00 5.54 -0.34
CA LEU A 10 3.33 6.02 -0.73
C LEU A 10 4.31 6.10 0.44
N ALA A 11 3.85 6.29 1.67
CA ALA A 11 4.70 6.27 2.86
C ALA A 11 5.06 4.85 3.32
N ALA A 12 4.22 3.86 3.03
CA ALA A 12 4.45 2.45 3.32
C ALA A 12 5.38 1.77 2.30
N LEU A 13 5.56 2.38 1.12
CA LEU A 13 6.48 1.91 0.09
C LEU A 13 7.95 2.17 0.41
N ASP A 14 8.82 1.28 -0.08
CA ASP A 14 10.26 1.52 -0.15
C ASP A 14 10.57 2.76 -1.01
N PRO A 15 11.69 3.48 -0.74
CA PRO A 15 12.02 4.74 -1.43
C PRO A 15 12.02 4.65 -2.95
N ASP A 16 12.57 3.56 -3.51
CA ASP A 16 12.66 3.37 -4.96
C ASP A 16 11.28 3.21 -5.61
N HIS A 17 10.40 2.40 -5.00
CA HIS A 17 9.03 2.21 -5.47
C HIS A 17 8.18 3.45 -5.26
N ARG A 18 8.38 4.16 -4.15
CA ARG A 18 7.69 5.42 -3.87
C ARG A 18 7.98 6.47 -4.95
N GLU A 19 9.23 6.59 -5.40
CA GLU A 19 9.58 7.51 -6.48
C GLU A 19 8.95 7.11 -7.81
N ALA A 20 9.01 5.81 -8.15
CA ALA A 20 8.40 5.28 -9.37
C ALA A 20 6.88 5.53 -9.41
N ILE A 21 6.16 5.09 -8.37
CA ILE A 21 4.69 5.26 -8.29
C ILE A 21 4.31 6.73 -8.10
N GLY A 22 5.13 7.52 -7.39
CA GLY A 22 4.91 8.95 -7.23
C GLY A 22 5.01 9.74 -8.54
N ALA A 23 5.74 9.21 -9.54
CA ALA A 23 5.85 9.79 -10.87
C ALA A 23 4.69 9.41 -11.81
N GLU A 24 3.93 8.36 -11.48
CA GLU A 24 2.78 7.91 -12.27
C GLU A 24 1.58 8.88 -12.17
N PRO A 25 0.63 8.84 -13.13
CA PRO A 25 -0.59 9.63 -13.06
C PRO A 25 -1.36 9.39 -11.75
N ARG A 26 -2.05 10.42 -11.27
CA ARG A 26 -2.81 10.36 -10.01
C ARG A 26 -3.82 9.21 -9.97
N GLU A 27 -4.47 8.93 -11.10
CA GLU A 27 -5.43 7.82 -11.24
C GLU A 27 -4.78 6.46 -10.95
N GLU A 28 -3.53 6.26 -11.38
CA GLU A 28 -2.80 5.02 -11.15
C GLU A 28 -2.38 4.89 -9.69
N GLN A 29 -1.91 5.98 -9.09
CA GLN A 29 -1.60 6.03 -7.66
C GLN A 29 -2.84 5.69 -6.81
N GLU A 30 -4.00 6.21 -7.18
CA GLU A 30 -5.27 5.95 -6.51
C GLU A 30 -5.73 4.50 -6.71
N ARG A 31 -5.54 3.93 -7.90
CA ARG A 31 -5.82 2.51 -8.17
C ARG A 31 -4.99 1.60 -7.28
N LEU A 32 -3.69 1.85 -7.21
CA LEU A 32 -2.75 1.07 -6.40
C LEU A 32 -3.03 1.25 -4.90
N ALA A 33 -3.29 2.48 -4.45
CA ALA A 33 -3.66 2.73 -3.06
C ALA A 33 -4.97 2.04 -2.68
N ALA A 34 -5.97 2.01 -3.57
CA ALA A 34 -7.21 1.28 -3.35
C ALA A 34 -7.02 -0.23 -3.33
N ALA A 35 -6.11 -0.78 -4.14
CA ALA A 35 -5.75 -2.20 -4.08
C ALA A 35 -5.05 -2.54 -2.76
N TRP A 36 -4.18 -1.66 -2.29
CA TRP A 36 -3.49 -1.78 -1.01
C TRP A 36 -4.44 -1.76 0.19
N GLU A 37 -5.40 -0.83 0.22
CA GLU A 37 -6.40 -0.79 1.30
C GLU A 37 -7.26 -2.06 1.31
N ARG A 38 -7.64 -2.60 0.14
CA ARG A 38 -8.36 -3.88 0.07
C ARG A 38 -7.54 -5.03 0.60
N GLU A 39 -6.23 -5.06 0.32
CA GLU A 39 -5.38 -6.15 0.79
C GLU A 39 -5.20 -6.08 2.31
N LEU A 40 -5.09 -4.86 2.87
CA LEU A 40 -5.12 -4.67 4.33
C LEU A 40 -6.43 -5.14 4.97
N GLU A 41 -7.58 -4.92 4.33
CA GLU A 41 -8.88 -5.32 4.87
C GLU A 41 -9.20 -6.81 4.67
N ALA A 42 -8.62 -7.46 3.66
CA ALA A 42 -9.01 -8.81 3.25
C ALA A 42 -8.08 -9.92 3.76
N ASP A 43 -6.90 -9.58 4.25
CA ASP A 43 -5.84 -10.53 4.57
C ASP A 43 -5.71 -10.77 6.09
N ASP A 44 -6.20 -11.92 6.54
CA ASP A 44 -6.14 -12.33 7.96
C ASP A 44 -4.69 -12.42 8.50
N GLU A 45 -3.67 -12.62 7.64
CA GLU A 45 -2.27 -12.55 8.06
C GLU A 45 -1.82 -11.12 8.33
N LEU A 46 -2.33 -10.15 7.54
CA LEU A 46 -2.09 -8.73 7.76
C LEU A 46 -2.82 -8.23 9.01
N ASP A 47 -4.00 -8.75 9.34
CA ASP A 47 -4.69 -8.45 10.60
C ASP A 47 -3.81 -8.79 11.82
N THR A 48 -3.16 -9.96 11.78
CA THR A 48 -2.23 -10.36 12.86
C THR A 48 -1.02 -9.44 12.93
N LEU A 49 -0.50 -8.98 11.79
CA LEU A 49 0.61 -8.03 11.74
C LEU A 49 0.20 -6.62 12.15
N ASP A 50 -1.03 -6.20 11.86
CA ASP A 50 -1.57 -4.90 12.24
C ASP A 50 -1.73 -4.79 13.76
N GLU A 51 -2.15 -5.88 14.42
CA GLU A 51 -2.21 -5.95 15.89
C GLU A 51 -0.83 -5.80 16.55
N LEU A 52 0.23 -6.29 15.89
CA LEU A 52 1.60 -6.23 16.42
C LEU A 52 2.31 -4.92 16.06
N SER A 53 2.19 -4.53 14.79
CA SER A 53 2.83 -3.36 14.21
C SER A 53 2.06 -2.92 12.95
N PRO A 54 1.13 -1.95 13.10
CA PRO A 54 0.43 -1.37 11.97
C PRO A 54 1.32 -0.95 10.79
N PRO A 55 2.46 -0.24 11.00
CA PRO A 55 3.30 0.14 9.86
C PRO A 55 3.98 -1.05 9.16
N ALA A 56 4.14 -2.19 9.83
CA ALA A 56 4.70 -3.39 9.21
C ALA A 56 3.67 -4.09 8.33
N ALA A 57 2.40 -4.16 8.76
CA ALA A 57 1.30 -4.66 7.94
C ALA A 57 1.10 -3.78 6.69
N GLU A 58 1.11 -2.47 6.87
CA GLU A 58 1.03 -1.50 5.77
C GLU A 58 2.13 -1.69 4.72
N ALA A 59 3.39 -1.87 5.15
CA ALA A 59 4.52 -2.08 4.25
C ALA A 59 4.45 -3.44 3.50
N GLU A 60 4.08 -4.51 4.21
CA GLU A 60 3.94 -5.85 3.62
C GLU A 60 2.79 -5.89 2.60
N ALA A 61 1.65 -5.28 2.92
CA ALA A 61 0.54 -5.13 1.99
C ALA A 61 0.96 -4.37 0.73
N ALA A 62 1.72 -3.28 0.89
CA ALA A 62 2.15 -2.45 -0.23
C ALA A 62 3.10 -3.24 -1.15
N ARG A 63 3.99 -4.05 -0.56
CA ARG A 63 4.86 -4.97 -1.31
C ARG A 63 4.07 -6.02 -2.08
N ARG A 64 3.07 -6.67 -1.46
CA ARG A 64 2.22 -7.68 -2.12
C ARG A 64 1.44 -7.11 -3.32
N VAL A 65 0.92 -5.89 -3.19
CA VAL A 65 0.26 -5.19 -4.31
C VAL A 65 1.23 -4.94 -5.45
N LEU A 66 2.44 -4.47 -5.17
CA LEU A 66 3.45 -4.26 -6.20
C LEU A 66 3.90 -5.56 -6.86
N GLU A 67 4.14 -6.62 -6.10
CA GLU A 67 4.48 -7.95 -6.66
C GLU A 67 3.37 -8.48 -7.58
N ARG A 68 2.10 -8.15 -7.31
CA ARG A 68 0.94 -8.57 -8.13
C ARG A 68 0.71 -7.72 -9.37
N GLU A 69 0.97 -6.41 -9.30
CA GLU A 69 0.72 -5.48 -10.41
C GLU A 69 1.95 -5.32 -11.33
N LEU A 70 3.16 -5.62 -10.85
CA LEU A 70 4.42 -5.55 -11.63
C LEU A 70 4.92 -6.92 -12.12
N GLY A 71 4.26 -8.03 -11.72
CA GLY A 71 4.57 -9.40 -12.14
C GLY A 71 3.75 -9.87 -13.33
#